data_AF-A0A5C3MCW5-F1
#
_entry.id   AF-A0A5C3MCW5-F1
#
_cell.length_a   1.000
_cell.length_b   1.000
_cell.length_c   1.000
_cell.angle_alpha   90.00
_cell.angle_beta   90.00
_cell.angle_gamma   90.00
#
_symmetry.space_group_name_H-M   'P 1'
#
loop_
_entity.id
_entity.type
_entity.pdbx_description
1 polymer ?
#
loop_
_entity_poly.entity_id
_entity_poly.type
_entity_poly.pdbx_seq_one_letter_code
_entity_poly.pdbx_strand_id
1 'polypeptide(L)' 'MPPVLLSRGLDPILGVFTGFLAFYLYETHPRNNVPADQRLAELVRWKWVKYQQKKQEEMRALDAAT' A
#
# COMPACT_ATOMS: atom_id res chain seq x y z
N MET A 1 4.14 23.54 -25.77
CA MET A 1 3.90 23.57 -24.31
C MET A 1 3.48 22.15 -23.93
N PRO A 2 4.29 21.37 -23.20
CA PRO A 2 3.97 19.96 -22.94
C PRO A 2 2.71 19.88 -22.06
N PRO A 3 1.76 18.96 -22.34
CA PRO A 3 0.51 18.92 -21.61
C PRO A 3 0.77 18.41 -20.18
N VAL A 4 0.40 19.22 -19.19
CA VAL A 4 0.47 18.95 -17.73
C VAL A 4 -0.51 17.85 -17.26
N LEU A 5 -0.75 16.83 -18.08
CA LEU A 5 -1.70 15.76 -17.81
C LEU A 5 -1.24 14.79 -16.70
N LEU A 6 0.05 14.84 -16.32
CA LEU A 6 0.58 13.98 -15.26
C LEU A 6 0.21 14.48 -13.85
N SER A 7 0.29 15.80 -13.60
CA SER A 7 0.04 16.39 -12.26
C SER A 7 -1.42 16.26 -11.84
N ARG A 8 -2.37 16.41 -12.77
CA ARG A 8 -3.80 16.41 -12.44
C ARG A 8 -4.34 15.05 -11.97
N GLY A 9 -3.64 13.96 -12.29
CA GLY A 9 -3.98 12.60 -11.84
C GLY A 9 -3.18 12.14 -10.61
N LEU A 10 -1.92 12.57 -10.46
CA LEU A 10 -1.07 12.20 -9.33
C LEU A 10 -1.51 12.87 -8.03
N ASP A 11 -1.87 14.15 -8.07
CA ASP A 11 -2.27 14.91 -6.88
C ASP A 11 -3.46 14.30 -6.11
N PRO A 12 -4.57 13.87 -6.75
CA PRO A 12 -5.66 13.21 -6.04
C PRO A 12 -5.31 11.80 -5.54
N ILE A 13 -4.48 11.05 -6.27
CA ILE A 13 -3.99 9.74 -5.82
C ILE A 13 -3.12 9.92 -4.56
N LEU A 14 -2.22 10.90 -4.59
CA LEU A 14 -1.39 11.26 -3.45
C LEU A 14 -2.24 11.76 -2.28
N GLY A 15 -3.27 12.55 -2.52
CA GLY A 15 -4.21 13.02 -1.50
C GLY A 15 -4.96 11.89 -0.80
N VAL A 16 -5.54 10.96 -1.58
CA VAL A 16 -6.26 9.79 -1.03
C VAL A 16 -5.30 8.87 -0.29
N PHE A 17 -4.10 8.62 -0.85
CA PHE A 17 -3.08 7.81 -0.20
C PHE A 17 -2.62 8.44 1.12
N THR A 18 -2.39 9.76 1.13
CA THR A 18 -1.96 10.51 2.31
C THR A 18 -3.06 10.52 3.38
N GLY A 19 -4.32 10.68 3.00
CA GLY A 19 -5.46 10.58 3.93
C GLY A 19 -5.56 9.20 4.56
N PHE A 20 -5.41 8.14 3.76
CA PHE A 20 -5.40 6.76 4.24
C PHE A 20 -4.21 6.48 5.16
N LEU A 21 -3.02 6.99 4.82
CA LEU A 21 -1.81 6.87 5.63
C LEU A 21 -1.94 7.62 6.97
N ALA A 22 -2.51 8.83 6.96
CA ALA A 22 -2.74 9.60 8.18
C ALA A 22 -3.74 8.88 9.10
N PHE A 23 -4.81 8.31 8.52
CA PHE A 23 -5.76 7.47 9.27
C PHE A 23 -5.08 6.23 9.85
N TYR A 24 -4.24 5.54 9.07
CA TYR A 24 -3.47 4.40 9.55
C TYR A 24 -2.55 4.77 10.73
N LEU A 25 -1.86 5.90 10.61
CA LEU A 25 -0.95 6.37 11.64
C LEU A 25 -1.71 6.74 12.91
N TYR A 26 -2.85 7.44 12.77
CA TYR A 26 -3.75 7.73 13.89
C TYR A 26 -4.19 6.45 14.60
N GLU A 27 -4.52 5.40 13.84
CA GLU A 27 -4.93 4.10 14.39
C GLU A 27 -3.76 3.31 14.99
N THR A 28 -2.50 3.55 14.59
CA THR A 28 -1.29 2.93 15.21
C THR A 28 -0.88 3.60 16.52
N HIS A 29 -1.50 4.72 16.92
CA HIS A 29 -1.07 5.42 18.12
C HIS A 29 -1.31 4.57 19.37
N PRO A 30 -0.28 4.32 20.21
CA PRO A 30 -0.33 3.40 21.36
C PRO A 30 -1.29 3.84 22.48
N ARG A 31 -1.90 5.02 22.34
CA ARG A 31 -2.90 5.56 23.28
C ARG A 31 -4.33 5.12 22.94
N ASN A 32 -4.56 4.62 21.72
CA ASN A 32 -5.85 4.13 21.26
C ASN A 32 -5.79 2.61 21.23
N ASN A 33 -6.24 1.97 22.30
CA ASN A 33 -6.11 0.53 22.57
C ASN A 33 -7.12 -0.28 21.72
N VAL A 34 -7.16 -0.03 20.40
CA VAL A 34 -8.05 -0.72 19.46
C VAL A 34 -7.36 -2.04 19.06
N PRO A 35 -8.00 -3.20 19.28
CA PRO A 35 -7.38 -4.50 19.01
C PRO A 35 -6.91 -4.62 17.56
N ALA A 36 -5.67 -5.08 17.38
CA ALA A 36 -4.98 -5.18 16.09
C ALA A 36 -5.78 -5.94 15.01
N ASP A 37 -6.59 -6.92 15.43
CA ASP A 37 -7.46 -7.72 14.56
C ASP A 37 -8.54 -6.94 13.78
N GLN A 38 -8.88 -5.71 14.19
CA GLN A 38 -9.87 -4.89 13.46
C GLN A 38 -9.23 -3.86 12.52
N ARG A 39 -7.89 -3.83 12.44
CA ARG A 39 -7.18 -2.80 11.69
C ARG A 39 -7.17 -3.14 10.21
N LEU A 40 -7.90 -2.35 9.42
CA LEU A 40 -7.93 -2.46 7.95
C LEU A 40 -6.53 -2.41 7.34
N ALA A 41 -5.61 -1.68 7.96
CA ALA A 41 -4.25 -1.60 7.49
C ALA A 41 -3.42 -2.86 7.73
N GLU A 42 -3.77 -3.69 8.71
CA GLU A 42 -3.15 -5.00 8.89
C GLU A 42 -3.55 -5.94 7.75
N LEU A 43 -4.80 -5.87 7.31
CA LEU A 43 -5.28 -6.56 6.10
C LEU A 43 -4.57 -6.04 4.84
N VAL A 44 -4.38 -4.73 4.70
CA VAL A 44 -3.65 -4.14 3.57
C VAL A 44 -2.18 -4.56 3.60
N ARG A 45 -1.54 -4.56 4.77
CA ARG A 45 -0.17 -5.05 4.96
C ARG A 45 -0.06 -6.53 4.59
N TRP A 46 -0.98 -7.37 5.05
CA TRP A 46 -1.02 -8.79 4.70
C TRP A 46 -1.16 -9.00 3.19
N LYS A 47 -2.09 -8.27 2.55
CA LYS A 47 -2.29 -8.35 1.10
C LYS A 47 -1.05 -7.90 0.32
N TRP A 48 -0.36 -6.86 0.79
CA TRP A 48 0.88 -6.37 0.19
C TRP A 48 2.01 -7.40 0.29
N VAL A 49 2.21 -7.99 1.48
CA VAL A 49 3.21 -9.04 1.69
C VAL A 49 2.94 -10.24 0.78
N LYS A 50 1.69 -10.68 0.68
CA LYS A 50 1.29 -11.78 -0.19
C LYS A 50 1.52 -11.48 -1.68
N TYR A 51 1.26 -10.24 -2.11
CA TYR A 51 1.51 -9.82 -3.49
C TYR A 51 3.01 -9.80 -3.82
N GLN A 52 3.84 -9.32 -2.90
CA GLN A 52 5.30 -9.34 -3.04
C GLN A 52 5.86 -10.76 -3.12
N GLN A 53 5.37 -11.68 -2.29
CA GLN A 53 5.75 -13.10 -2.35
C GLN A 53 5.42 -13.70 -3.72
N LYS A 54 4.19 -13.49 -4.21
CA LYS A 54 3.79 -13.97 -5.54
C LYS A 54 4.68 -13.41 -6.66
N LYS A 55 5.02 -12.11 -6.58
CA LYS A 55 5.92 -11.49 -7.56
C LYS A 55 7.33 -12.08 -7.52
N GLN A 56 7.85 -12.37 -6.33
CA GLN A 56 9.15 -13.03 -6.18
C GLN A 56 9.12 -14.48 -6.68
N GLU A 57 8.02 -15.21 -6.45
CA GLU A 57 7.82 -16.55 -6.99
C GLU A 57 7.77 -16.55 -8.51
N GLU A 58 7.01 -15.63 -9.12
CA GLU A 58 6.97 -15.45 -10.58
C GLU A 58 8.36 -15.14 -11.15
N MET A 59 9.12 -14.23 -10.52
CA MET A 59 10.49 -13.91 -10.94
C MET A 59 11.43 -15.13 -10.82
N ARG A 60 11.38 -15.85 -9.69
CA ARG A 60 12.18 -17.07 -9.50
C ARG A 60 11.82 -18.17 -10.50
N ALA A 61 10.55 -18.31 -10.85
CA ALA A 61 10.10 -19.27 -11.84
C ALA A 61 10.60 -18.91 -13.26
N LEU A 62 10.66 -17.63 -13.60
CA LEU A 62 11.24 -17.14 -14.85
C LEU A 62 12.76 -17.37 -14.89
N ASP A 63 13.46 -17.08 -13.80
CA ASP A 63 14.92 -17.32 -13.68
C ASP A 63 15.27 -18.81 -13.72
N ALA A 64 14.41 -19.70 -13.22
CA ALA A 64 14.62 -21.15 -13.26
C ALA A 64 14.26 -21.79 -14.62
N ALA A 65 13.52 -21.08 -15.47
CA ALA A 65 13.10 -21.54 -16.80
C ALA A 65 14.04 -21.07 -17.94
N THR A 66 15.05 -20.25 -17.61
CA THR A 66 16.09 -19.77 -18.53
C THR A 66 17.38 -20.55 -18.31
#